data_AF-A0A267HRA2-F1
#
_entry.id   AF-A0A267HRA2-F1
#
_cell.length_a   1.000
_cell.length_b   1.000
_cell.length_c   1.000
_cell.angle_alpha   90.00
_cell.angle_beta   90.00
_cell.angle_gamma   90.00
#
_symmetry.space_group_name_H-M   'P 1'
#
loop_
_entity.id
_entity.type
_entity.pdbx_description
1 polymer ?
#
loop_
_entity_poly.entity_id
_entity_poly.type
_entity_poly.pdbx_seq_one_letter_code
_entity_poly.pdbx_strand_id
1 'polypeptide(L)'
;MYLSQKQKKKFAEIQADFREIKISKTGHPYKCGVGAITYPDSLDEPARTMITSEHTISKMSHVVKDSGNNKKRLISPEEAELFNMFQERWKKTECITNTNRYFTMGNALVVGLVTEIGKEIVETI
;
A
#
# COMPACT_ATOMS: atom_id res chain seq x y z
N MET A 1 -6.93 0.97 -14.63
CA MET A 1 -6.20 1.55 -13.47
C MET A 1 -6.90 2.75 -12.83
N TYR A 2 -7.51 3.64 -13.61
CA TYR A 2 -8.24 4.78 -13.04
C TYR A 2 -9.50 4.37 -12.26
N LEU A 3 -9.82 5.14 -11.22
CA LEU A 3 -10.97 4.91 -10.37
C LEU A 3 -12.27 5.42 -11.01
N SER A 4 -13.33 4.63 -10.94
CA SER A 4 -14.69 5.07 -11.27
C SER A 4 -15.26 6.01 -10.20
N GLN A 5 -16.33 6.75 -10.52
CA GLN A 5 -16.92 7.69 -9.56
C GLN A 5 -17.43 7.00 -8.30
N LYS A 6 -18.00 5.78 -8.43
CA LYS A 6 -18.41 4.94 -7.31
C LYS A 6 -17.23 4.53 -6.43
N GLN A 7 -16.10 4.18 -7.04
CA GLN A 7 -14.89 3.81 -6.31
C GLN A 7 -14.29 5.01 -5.57
N LYS A 8 -14.23 6.19 -6.19
CA LYS A 8 -13.74 7.42 -5.54
C LYS A 8 -14.55 7.77 -4.29
N LYS A 9 -15.89 7.67 -4.37
CA LYS A 9 -16.77 7.90 -3.22
C LYS A 9 -16.49 6.90 -2.09
N LYS A 10 -16.39 5.61 -2.43
CA LYS A 10 -16.06 4.55 -1.47
C LYS A 10 -14.69 4.77 -0.81
N PHE A 11 -13.67 5.20 -1.55
CA PHE A 11 -12.35 5.51 -0.97
C PHE A 11 -12.41 6.68 0.01
N ALA A 12 -13.11 7.76 -0.36
CA ALA A 12 -13.28 8.92 0.50
C ALA A 12 -14.00 8.56 1.83
N GLU A 13 -14.99 7.66 1.77
CA GLU A 13 -15.69 7.16 2.96
C GLU A 13 -14.78 6.29 3.85
N ILE A 14 -14.05 5.34 3.26
CA ILE A 14 -13.24 4.38 4.02
C ILE A 14 -11.99 5.05 4.63
N GLN A 15 -11.39 6.02 3.93
CA GLN A 15 -10.18 6.71 4.40
C GLN A 15 -10.48 7.84 5.39
N ALA A 16 -11.75 8.22 5.57
CA ALA A 16 -12.16 9.14 6.62
C ALA A 16 -11.89 8.58 8.03
N ASP A 17 -11.92 9.48 9.01
CA ASP A 17 -11.82 9.12 10.42
C ASP A 17 -13.04 8.29 10.84
N PHE A 18 -12.79 7.21 11.57
CA PHE A 18 -13.84 6.33 12.07
C PHE A 18 -13.63 6.12 13.56
N ARG A 19 -14.65 6.38 14.38
CA ARG A 19 -14.62 6.17 15.83
C ARG A 19 -15.92 5.53 16.29
N GLU A 20 -15.80 4.46 17.06
CA GLU A 20 -16.92 3.69 17.60
C GLU A 20 -16.59 3.20 19.01
N ILE A 21 -17.59 3.12 19.89
CA ILE A 21 -17.43 2.48 21.20
C ILE A 21 -17.81 1.01 21.04
N LYS A 22 -16.85 0.12 21.25
CA LYS A 22 -17.06 -1.34 21.18
C LYS A 22 -17.09 -1.91 22.59
N ILE A 23 -17.81 -3.01 22.77
CA ILE A 23 -17.88 -3.74 24.04
C ILE A 23 -17.00 -4.97 23.90
N SER A 24 -16.06 -5.17 24.83
CA SER A 24 -15.22 -6.37 24.85
C SER A 24 -16.06 -7.62 25.12
N LYS A 25 -15.52 -8.80 24.82
CA LYS A 25 -16.16 -10.08 25.22
C LYS A 25 -16.36 -10.20 26.73
N THR A 26 -15.57 -9.47 27.52
CA THR A 26 -15.66 -9.38 28.99
C THR A 26 -16.56 -8.25 29.48
N GLY A 27 -17.31 -7.57 28.59
CA GLY A 27 -18.30 -6.54 28.92
C GLY A 27 -17.76 -5.12 29.12
N HIS A 28 -16.45 -4.88 28.91
CA HIS A 28 -15.85 -3.56 29.13
C HIS A 28 -15.98 -2.69 27.87
N PRO A 29 -16.53 -1.47 27.96
CA PRO A 29 -16.59 -0.55 26.83
C PRO A 29 -15.19 0.04 26.56
N TYR A 30 -14.77 0.02 25.29
CA TYR A 30 -13.53 0.64 24.85
C TYR A 30 -13.75 1.45 23.57
N LYS A 31 -13.00 2.54 23.44
CA LYS A 31 -13.03 3.38 22.24
C LYS A 31 -12.17 2.72 21.16
N CYS A 32 -12.79 2.31 20.06
CA CYS A 32 -12.11 1.81 18.88
C CYS A 32 -12.17 2.91 17.81
N GLY A 33 -11.02 3.41 17.38
CA GLY A 33 -10.96 4.42 16.34
C GLY A 33 -9.80 4.17 15.39
N VAL A 34 -9.97 4.60 14.15
CA VAL A 34 -8.93 4.59 13.13
C VAL A 34 -8.91 5.98 12.52
N GLY A 35 -7.75 6.65 12.62
CA GLY A 35 -7.57 8.00 12.10
C GLY A 35 -7.85 8.11 10.60
N ALA A 36 -8.04 9.35 10.15
CA ALA A 36 -8.11 9.66 8.74
C ALA A 36 -6.77 9.40 8.04
N ILE A 37 -6.83 8.96 6.79
CA ILE A 37 -5.68 8.78 5.91
C ILE A 37 -5.80 9.81 4.77
N THR A 38 -4.68 10.39 4.37
CA THR A 38 -4.62 11.36 3.27
C THR A 38 -5.16 10.75 1.98
N TYR A 39 -6.07 11.45 1.31
CA TYR A 39 -6.68 11.01 0.05
C TYR A 39 -6.77 12.15 -0.97
N PRO A 40 -6.11 12.07 -2.14
CA PRO A 40 -5.18 11.01 -2.57
C PRO A 40 -3.86 11.05 -1.77
N ASP A 41 -3.05 10.00 -1.86
CA ASP A 41 -1.71 9.96 -1.27
C ASP A 41 -0.84 11.09 -1.86
N SER A 42 -0.03 11.70 -1.00
CA SER A 42 0.93 12.74 -1.38
C SER A 42 2.12 12.13 -2.12
N LEU A 43 2.67 12.86 -3.10
CA LEU A 43 3.90 12.47 -3.81
C LEU A 43 5.16 13.01 -3.13
N ASP A 44 5.02 13.99 -2.25
CA ASP A 44 6.13 14.65 -1.54
C ASP A 44 6.42 13.98 -0.18
N GLU A 45 5.55 13.09 0.26
CA GLU A 45 5.66 12.37 1.53
C GLU A 45 6.13 10.93 1.30
N PRO A 46 6.81 10.30 2.28
CA PRO A 46 7.17 8.89 2.18
C PRO A 46 5.92 8.01 2.00
N ALA A 47 6.05 7.00 1.16
CA ALA A 47 4.97 6.05 0.92
C ALA A 47 4.57 5.33 2.22
N ARG A 48 3.27 5.06 2.37
CA ARG A 48 2.76 4.24 3.47
C ARG A 48 3.17 2.78 3.25
N THR A 49 3.15 1.98 4.30
CA THR A 49 3.44 0.55 4.20
C THR A 49 2.48 -0.12 3.23
N MET A 50 3.04 -0.78 2.21
CA MET A 50 2.27 -1.59 1.27
C MET A 50 1.73 -2.84 1.94
N ILE A 51 0.47 -3.17 1.67
CA ILE A 51 -0.14 -4.40 2.15
C ILE A 51 -0.50 -5.34 1.00
N THR A 52 -0.66 -6.61 1.29
CA THR A 52 -0.95 -7.66 0.28
C THR A 52 -2.26 -7.45 -0.47
N SER A 53 -3.20 -6.70 0.11
CA SER A 53 -4.51 -6.40 -0.47
C SER A 53 -4.56 -5.10 -1.29
N GLU A 54 -3.40 -4.59 -1.71
CA GLU A 54 -3.25 -3.38 -2.55
C GLU A 54 -4.12 -3.40 -3.82
N HIS A 55 -4.31 -4.59 -4.40
CA HIS A 55 -5.14 -4.81 -5.60
C HIS A 55 -6.65 -4.62 -5.36
N THR A 56 -7.10 -4.58 -4.10
CA THR A 56 -8.51 -4.45 -3.69
C THR A 56 -8.79 -3.04 -3.15
N ILE A 57 -10.06 -2.64 -3.10
CA ILE A 57 -10.48 -1.38 -2.46
C ILE A 57 -10.47 -1.57 -0.94
N SER A 58 -9.35 -1.23 -0.31
CA SER A 58 -9.17 -1.24 1.14
C SER A 58 -8.83 0.17 1.66
N LYS A 59 -8.88 0.38 2.99
CA LYS A 59 -8.47 1.64 3.61
C LYS A 59 -6.99 1.95 3.35
N MET A 60 -6.17 0.90 3.31
CA MET A 60 -4.72 1.01 3.20
C MET A 60 -4.23 1.14 1.77
N SER A 61 -5.04 0.76 0.78
CA SER A 61 -4.64 0.82 -0.63
C SER A 61 -4.25 2.24 -1.03
N HIS A 62 -3.19 2.33 -1.82
CA HIS A 62 -2.60 3.56 -2.30
C HIS A 62 -3.38 4.09 -3.50
N VAL A 63 -3.73 5.37 -3.43
CA VAL A 63 -4.39 6.08 -4.52
C VAL A 63 -3.60 7.34 -4.81
N VAL A 64 -2.99 7.37 -5.98
CA VAL A 64 -2.20 8.50 -6.46
C VAL A 64 -2.99 9.32 -7.49
N LYS A 65 -2.66 10.60 -7.57
CA LYS A 65 -3.15 11.50 -8.61
C LYS A 65 -2.13 11.54 -9.74
N ASP A 66 -2.55 11.15 -10.94
CA ASP A 66 -1.70 11.17 -12.12
C ASP A 66 -1.41 12.62 -12.55
N SER A 67 -0.14 12.97 -12.75
CA SER A 67 0.33 14.33 -13.06
C SER A 67 -0.13 14.79 -14.45
N GLY A 68 -0.26 13.88 -15.41
CA GLY A 68 -0.61 14.23 -16.78
C GLY A 68 -2.08 14.59 -16.98
N ASN A 69 -3.00 13.94 -16.26
CA ASN A 69 -4.44 14.09 -16.48
C ASN A 69 -5.25 14.42 -15.22
N ASN A 70 -4.59 14.58 -14.06
CA ASN A 70 -5.19 14.87 -12.77
C ASN A 70 -6.23 13.84 -12.27
N LYS A 71 -6.28 12.64 -12.86
CA LYS A 71 -7.20 11.57 -12.47
C LYS A 71 -6.58 10.70 -11.37
N LYS A 72 -7.43 10.24 -10.44
CA LYS A 72 -7.06 9.32 -9.36
C LYS A 72 -6.99 7.88 -9.87
N ARG A 73 -5.90 7.18 -9.55
CA ARG A 73 -5.66 5.77 -9.92
C ARG A 73 -4.98 5.02 -8.78
N LEU A 74 -5.06 3.69 -8.82
CA LEU A 74 -4.21 2.84 -7.99
C LEU A 74 -2.76 2.86 -8.50
N ILE A 75 -1.82 2.42 -7.67
CA ILE A 75 -0.43 2.19 -8.08
C ILE A 75 -0.33 0.96 -8.98
N SER A 76 0.59 0.97 -9.95
CA SER A 76 0.81 -0.16 -10.85
C SER A 76 1.61 -1.26 -10.14
N PRO A 77 1.58 -2.50 -10.64
CA PRO A 77 2.43 -3.56 -10.10
C PRO A 77 3.93 -3.25 -10.21
N GLU A 78 4.34 -2.52 -11.25
CA GLU A 78 5.72 -2.06 -11.43
C GLU A 78 6.09 -0.99 -10.40
N GLU A 79 5.20 -0.02 -10.14
CA GLU A 79 5.38 0.97 -9.07
C GLU A 79 5.47 0.30 -7.69
N ALA A 80 4.68 -0.75 -7.47
CA ALA A 80 4.73 -1.54 -6.24
C ALA A 80 6.06 -2.30 -6.07
N GLU A 81 6.66 -2.79 -7.15
CA GLU A 81 7.99 -3.39 -7.15
C GLU A 81 9.07 -2.36 -6.81
N LEU A 82 8.97 -1.16 -7.38
CA LEU A 82 9.89 -0.06 -7.12
C LEU A 82 9.85 0.41 -5.66
N PHE A 83 8.68 0.39 -5.00
CA PHE A 83 8.55 0.69 -3.56
C PHE A 83 9.44 -0.21 -2.70
N ASN A 84 9.58 -1.47 -3.07
CA ASN A 84 10.44 -2.42 -2.36
C ASN A 84 11.87 -2.46 -2.92
N MET A 85 12.24 -1.53 -3.81
CA MET A 85 13.53 -1.45 -4.48
C MET A 85 13.86 -2.70 -5.33
N PHE A 86 12.85 -3.36 -5.87
CA PHE A 86 13.05 -4.44 -6.84
C PHE A 86 13.55 -3.85 -8.16
N GLN A 87 14.41 -4.58 -8.87
CA GLN A 87 14.85 -4.16 -10.21
C GLN A 87 13.66 -4.04 -11.15
N GLU A 88 13.69 -3.03 -12.02
CA GLU A 88 12.62 -2.81 -13.00
C GLU A 88 12.44 -4.08 -13.86
N ARG A 89 11.20 -4.58 -13.95
CA ARG A 89 10.84 -5.81 -14.67
C ARG A 89 11.39 -7.13 -14.08
N TRP A 90 11.75 -7.18 -12.79
CA TRP A 90 12.17 -8.42 -12.09
C TRP A 90 11.32 -9.64 -12.48
N LYS A 91 9.99 -9.48 -12.58
CA LYS A 91 9.04 -10.59 -12.81
C LYS A 91 8.27 -10.50 -14.13
N LYS A 92 8.88 -10.06 -15.24
CA LYS A 92 8.24 -10.17 -16.57
C LYS A 92 8.29 -11.61 -17.12
N THR A 93 7.97 -12.60 -16.27
CA THR A 93 7.77 -13.99 -16.66
C THR A 93 6.27 -14.17 -16.89
N GLU A 94 5.88 -14.77 -18.00
CA GLU A 94 4.48 -14.85 -18.49
C GLU A 94 3.50 -15.56 -17.52
N CYS A 95 4.00 -16.20 -16.46
CA CYS A 95 3.22 -17.03 -15.54
C CYS A 95 2.69 -16.30 -14.29
N ILE A 96 2.98 -15.01 -14.07
CA ILE A 96 2.61 -14.31 -12.84
C ILE A 96 1.54 -13.24 -13.10
N THR A 97 0.39 -13.37 -12.43
CA THR A 97 -0.70 -12.38 -12.50
C THR A 97 -0.39 -11.11 -11.70
N ASN A 98 -1.00 -9.98 -12.06
CA ASN A 98 -0.84 -8.73 -11.31
C ASN A 98 -1.23 -8.87 -9.84
N THR A 99 -2.29 -9.64 -9.54
CA THR A 99 -2.71 -9.92 -8.16
C THR A 99 -1.59 -10.60 -7.36
N ASN A 100 -0.91 -11.59 -7.95
CA ASN A 100 0.21 -12.28 -7.31
C ASN A 100 1.42 -11.35 -7.12
N ARG A 101 1.63 -10.38 -8.02
CA ARG A 101 2.69 -9.36 -7.87
C ARG A 101 2.43 -8.50 -6.63
N TYR A 102 1.24 -7.94 -6.47
CA TYR A 102 0.88 -7.17 -5.25
C TYR A 102 0.96 -8.02 -3.97
N PHE A 103 0.50 -9.27 -4.02
CA PHE A 103 0.60 -10.18 -2.88
C PHE A 103 2.05 -10.45 -2.48
N THR A 104 2.95 -10.62 -3.46
CA THR A 104 4.38 -10.75 -3.20
C THR A 104 4.93 -9.48 -2.57
N MET A 105 4.63 -8.31 -3.15
CA MET A 105 5.18 -7.03 -2.68
C MET A 105 4.74 -6.67 -1.26
N GLY A 106 3.50 -6.98 -0.88
CA GLY A 106 3.03 -6.76 0.49
C GLY A 106 3.67 -7.65 1.55
N ASN A 107 4.39 -8.72 1.16
CA ASN A 107 5.16 -9.59 2.06
C ASN A 107 6.68 -9.47 1.87
N ALA A 108 7.12 -8.68 0.90
CA ALA A 108 8.54 -8.55 0.57
C ALA A 108 9.26 -7.64 1.57
N LEU A 109 10.57 -7.84 1.68
CA LEU A 109 11.46 -6.90 2.35
C LEU A 109 11.97 -5.87 1.34
N VAL A 110 12.32 -4.68 1.83
CA VAL A 110 12.94 -3.63 1.03
C VAL A 110 14.36 -4.06 0.67
N VAL A 111 14.63 -4.29 -0.62
CA VAL A 111 15.87 -4.90 -1.12
C VAL A 111 17.11 -4.11 -0.72
N GLY A 112 17.04 -2.78 -0.81
CA GLY A 112 18.16 -1.91 -0.40
C GLY A 112 18.51 -2.08 1.08
N LEU A 113 17.50 -2.14 1.95
CA LEU A 113 17.72 -2.36 3.38
C LEU A 113 18.38 -3.72 3.65
N VAL A 114 17.92 -4.78 2.99
CA VAL A 114 18.51 -6.13 3.13
C VAL A 114 19.94 -6.16 2.62
N THR A 115 20.24 -5.41 1.56
CA THR A 115 21.59 -5.32 0.98
C THR A 115 22.56 -4.61 1.94
N GLU A 116 22.15 -3.50 2.56
CA GLU A 116 22.98 -2.80 3.54
C GLU A 116 23.26 -3.66 4.77
N ILE A 117 22.23 -4.35 5.31
CA ILE A 117 22.43 -5.31 6.40
C ILE A 117 23.41 -6.42 6.00
N GLY A 118 23.29 -6.94 4.77
CA GLY A 118 24.18 -7.98 4.26
C GLY A 118 25.64 -7.53 4.15
N LYS A 119 25.90 -6.29 3.73
CA LYS A 119 27.27 -5.73 3.66
C LYS A 119 27.91 -5.66 5.05
N GLU A 120 27.18 -5.15 6.04
CA GLU A 120 27.67 -5.02 7.42
C GLU A 120 28.03 -6.39 8.01
N ILE A 121 27.20 -7.41 7.75
CA ILE A 121 27.46 -8.78 8.19
C ILE A 121 28.74 -9.32 7.56
N VAL A 122 28.96 -9.09 6.26
CA VAL A 122 30.17 -9.54 5.55
C VAL A 122 31.42 -8.82 6.04
N GLU A 123 31.33 -7.54 6.39
CA GLU A 123 32.46 -6.78 6.97
C GLU A 123 32.82 -7.27 8.38
N THR A 124 31.83 -7.74 9.14
CA THR A 124 32.03 -8.21 10.52
C THR A 124 32.58 -9.65 10.60
N ILE A 125 32.43 -10.45 9.54
CA ILE A 125 32.87 -11.87 9.47
C ILE A 125 34.28 -11.96 8.89
#